data_AF-A0A9P7FTW1-F1
#
_entry.id   AF-A0A9P7FTW1-F1
#
_cell.length_a   1.000
_cell.length_b   1.000
_cell.length_c   1.000
_cell.angle_alpha   90.00
_cell.angle_beta   90.00
_cell.angle_gamma   90.00
#
_symmetry.space_group_name_H-M   'P 1'
#
loop_
_entity.id
_entity.type
_entity.pdbx_description
1 polymer ?
#
loop_
_entity_poly.entity_id
_entity_poly.type
_entity_poly.pdbx_seq_one_letter_code
_entity_poly.pdbx_strand_id
1 'polypeptide(L)'
;MRYDFGTAWATRTLIVRRLKGLEDIIPVSVTSPRMDADGWPFANVDDFPGADIDPLHDAKHIKDLYFIADSNYGGRFTVPVLWDKKKNTIVNNESSEIIRIFNSAFNDVIPNAAQAGLDLYPVHLREQIDDVNAWIYPTLNNGVYRAGFATTQEAYEKAVIDVFDALDKVEKVLVGKDYLVGDTLTEADVRLWVTTARIL
;
A
#
# COMPACT_ATOMS: atom_id res chain seq x y z
N MET A 1 -3.78 7.28 -10.01
CA MET A 1 -3.18 6.10 -9.34
C MET A 1 -4.03 4.90 -9.66
N ARG A 2 -3.44 3.74 -9.95
CA ARG A 2 -4.19 2.50 -10.13
C ARG A 2 -4.10 1.64 -8.87
N TYR A 3 -5.20 1.00 -8.50
CA TYR A 3 -5.44 0.47 -7.17
C TYR A 3 -6.30 -0.81 -7.20
N ASP A 4 -6.11 -1.70 -6.23
CA ASP A 4 -7.02 -2.83 -5.95
C ASP A 4 -7.40 -2.83 -4.45
N PHE A 5 -8.68 -3.05 -4.14
CA PHE A 5 -9.18 -3.11 -2.76
C PHE A 5 -8.69 -4.35 -1.99
N GLY A 6 -8.41 -5.46 -2.69
CA GLY A 6 -7.88 -6.68 -2.08
C GLY A 6 -6.47 -6.51 -1.51
N THR A 7 -5.65 -5.66 -2.11
CA THR A 7 -4.23 -5.52 -1.79
C THR A 7 -3.96 -4.57 -0.63
N ALA A 8 -3.39 -5.12 0.46
CA ALA A 8 -2.97 -4.34 1.62
C ALA A 8 -1.96 -3.24 1.27
N TRP A 9 -1.07 -3.47 0.29
CA TRP A 9 -0.02 -2.51 -0.11
C TRP A 9 -0.61 -1.30 -0.82
N ALA A 10 -1.58 -1.54 -1.71
CA ALA A 10 -2.32 -0.49 -2.37
C ALA A 10 -3.12 0.30 -1.32
N THR A 11 -3.73 -0.38 -0.33
CA THR A 11 -4.55 0.25 0.71
C THR A 11 -3.77 1.32 1.51
N ARG A 12 -2.47 1.12 1.75
CA ARG A 12 -1.62 2.13 2.40
C ARG A 12 -1.69 3.48 1.68
N THR A 13 -1.60 3.44 0.35
CA THR A 13 -1.62 4.66 -0.48
C THR A 13 -2.97 5.36 -0.45
N LEU A 14 -4.08 4.62 -0.37
CA LEU A 14 -5.41 5.21 -0.22
C LEU A 14 -5.63 5.85 1.14
N ILE A 15 -5.18 5.20 2.22
CA ILE A 15 -5.27 5.76 3.57
C ILE A 15 -4.52 7.09 3.61
N VAL A 16 -3.26 7.11 3.17
CA VAL A 16 -2.45 8.34 3.20
C VAL A 16 -2.99 9.40 2.24
N ARG A 17 -3.51 9.01 1.07
CA ARG A 17 -4.20 9.94 0.15
C ARG A 17 -5.36 10.64 0.83
N ARG A 18 -6.19 9.91 1.59
CA ARG A 18 -7.33 10.47 2.33
C ARG A 18 -6.89 11.33 3.51
N LEU A 19 -5.91 10.86 4.29
CA LEU A 19 -5.35 11.63 5.42
C LEU A 19 -4.77 12.97 4.98
N LYS A 20 -4.06 12.99 3.84
CA LYS A 20 -3.42 14.18 3.27
C LYS A 20 -4.34 15.04 2.40
N GLY A 21 -5.60 14.66 2.19
CA GLY A 21 -6.55 15.47 1.40
C GLY A 21 -6.17 15.55 -0.09
N LEU A 22 -5.61 14.48 -0.64
CA LEU A 22 -5.06 14.44 -2.01
C LEU A 22 -6.08 14.00 -3.07
N GLU A 23 -7.38 14.00 -2.76
CA GLU A 23 -8.37 13.37 -3.62
C GLU A 23 -8.56 14.07 -4.95
N ASP A 24 -8.56 15.39 -4.91
CA ASP A 24 -8.71 16.26 -6.09
C ASP A 24 -7.39 16.36 -6.88
N ILE A 25 -6.25 16.06 -6.25
CA ILE A 25 -4.92 16.14 -6.86
C ILE A 25 -4.55 14.80 -7.53
N ILE A 26 -4.86 13.69 -6.87
CA ILE A 26 -4.47 12.34 -7.29
C ILE A 26 -5.75 11.53 -7.52
N PRO A 27 -6.30 11.51 -8.74
CA PRO A 27 -7.44 10.65 -9.05
C PRO A 27 -7.02 9.17 -8.97
N VAL A 28 -7.97 8.31 -8.61
CA VAL A 28 -7.78 6.86 -8.45
C VAL A 28 -8.64 6.13 -9.49
N SER A 29 -8.10 5.03 -10.01
CA SER A 29 -8.82 4.05 -10.80
C SER A 29 -8.63 2.69 -10.15
N VAL A 30 -9.73 2.01 -9.89
CA VAL A 30 -9.78 0.74 -9.17
C VAL A 30 -9.86 -0.41 -10.18
N THR A 31 -9.02 -1.43 -10.05
CA THR A 31 -9.11 -2.67 -10.83
C THR A 31 -10.10 -3.62 -10.18
N SER A 32 -10.60 -4.59 -10.95
CA SER A 32 -11.34 -5.70 -10.36
C SER A 32 -10.46 -6.48 -9.37
N PRO A 33 -11.03 -6.94 -8.24
CA PRO A 33 -10.32 -7.78 -7.28
C PRO A 33 -10.10 -9.21 -7.79
N ARG A 34 -10.74 -9.63 -8.89
CA ARG A 34 -10.62 -10.98 -9.44
C ARG A 34 -9.43 -11.05 -10.40
N MET A 35 -8.25 -11.36 -9.87
CA MET A 35 -7.08 -11.61 -10.70
C MET A 35 -7.28 -12.82 -11.62
N ASP A 36 -7.04 -12.65 -12.91
CA ASP A 36 -7.02 -13.72 -13.90
C ASP A 36 -5.57 -14.10 -14.28
N ALA A 37 -5.41 -14.91 -15.34
CA ALA A 37 -4.09 -15.34 -15.83
C ALA A 37 -3.21 -14.16 -16.31
N ASP A 38 -3.82 -13.02 -16.65
CA ASP A 38 -3.18 -11.81 -17.13
C ASP A 38 -2.97 -10.76 -16.01
N GLY A 39 -3.36 -11.09 -14.78
CA GLY A 39 -3.17 -10.27 -13.59
C GLY A 39 -4.43 -9.52 -13.20
N TRP A 40 -4.30 -8.23 -12.88
CA TRP A 40 -5.41 -7.39 -12.43
C TRP A 40 -6.18 -6.77 -13.61
N PRO A 41 -7.44 -7.17 -13.87
CA PRO A 41 -8.23 -6.61 -14.95
C PRO A 41 -8.92 -5.29 -14.56
N PHE A 42 -9.18 -4.43 -15.54
CA PHE A 42 -10.11 -3.29 -15.40
C PHE A 42 -11.55 -3.72 -15.68
N ALA A 43 -12.52 -2.85 -15.39
CA ALA A 43 -13.95 -3.17 -15.49
C ALA A 43 -14.45 -3.45 -16.92
N ASN A 44 -13.69 -3.05 -17.95
CA ASN A 44 -13.96 -3.41 -19.35
C ASN A 44 -13.64 -4.89 -19.65
N VAL A 45 -12.90 -5.58 -18.77
CA VAL A 45 -12.56 -7.01 -18.88
C VAL A 45 -13.37 -7.84 -17.87
N ASP A 46 -13.42 -7.41 -16.60
CA ASP A 46 -14.24 -8.04 -15.55
C ASP A 46 -15.09 -6.97 -14.86
N ASP A 47 -16.37 -6.91 -15.22
CA ASP A 47 -17.35 -5.99 -14.66
C ASP A 47 -17.66 -6.36 -13.19
N PHE A 48 -16.86 -5.80 -12.29
CA PHE A 48 -16.99 -5.97 -10.84
C PHE A 48 -17.49 -4.67 -10.19
N PRO A 49 -18.47 -4.71 -9.28
CA PRO A 49 -18.96 -3.52 -8.59
C PRO A 49 -17.83 -2.75 -7.87
N GLY A 50 -17.64 -1.49 -8.25
CA GLY A 50 -16.61 -0.61 -7.70
C GLY A 50 -15.24 -0.72 -8.38
N ALA A 51 -15.10 -1.55 -9.43
CA ALA A 51 -14.00 -1.47 -10.37
C ALA A 51 -14.28 -0.40 -11.44
N ASP A 52 -13.22 0.19 -11.96
CA ASP A 52 -13.25 1.23 -12.98
C ASP A 52 -12.69 0.68 -14.30
N ILE A 53 -13.10 1.29 -15.41
CA ILE A 53 -12.36 1.22 -16.67
C ILE A 53 -11.14 2.15 -16.55
N ASP A 54 -9.99 1.80 -17.15
CA ASP A 54 -8.84 2.70 -17.15
C ASP A 54 -9.14 4.00 -17.91
N PRO A 55 -9.13 5.17 -17.25
CA PRO A 55 -9.61 6.41 -17.86
C PRO A 55 -8.58 7.09 -18.76
N LEU A 56 -7.36 6.55 -18.89
CA LEU A 56 -6.26 7.18 -19.63
C LEU A 56 -5.85 6.42 -20.89
N HIS A 57 -5.84 5.09 -20.83
CA HIS A 57 -5.25 4.26 -21.88
C HIS A 57 -6.18 3.20 -22.44
N ASP A 58 -7.40 3.07 -21.89
CA ASP A 58 -8.31 1.93 -22.18
C ASP A 58 -7.59 0.58 -21.99
N ALA A 59 -6.69 0.53 -20.99
CA ALA A 59 -5.97 -0.67 -20.63
C ALA A 59 -6.96 -1.77 -20.21
N LYS A 60 -6.63 -3.02 -20.55
CA LYS A 60 -7.41 -4.20 -20.15
C LYS A 60 -6.95 -4.71 -18.80
N HIS A 61 -5.63 -4.69 -18.57
CA HIS A 61 -5.01 -5.15 -17.34
C HIS A 61 -3.90 -4.20 -16.88
N ILE A 62 -3.50 -4.28 -15.61
CA ILE A 62 -2.38 -3.50 -15.08
C ILE A 62 -1.08 -3.72 -15.86
N LYS A 63 -0.83 -4.93 -16.36
CA LYS A 63 0.36 -5.24 -17.17
C LYS A 63 0.50 -4.32 -18.40
N ASP A 64 -0.61 -3.89 -18.99
CA ASP A 64 -0.61 -3.03 -20.17
C ASP A 64 0.03 -1.68 -19.84
N LEU A 65 -0.20 -1.15 -18.63
CA LEU A 65 0.41 0.10 -18.17
C LEU A 65 1.92 -0.04 -17.98
N TYR A 66 2.40 -1.20 -17.51
CA TYR A 66 3.83 -1.47 -17.41
C TYR A 66 4.46 -1.53 -18.80
N PHE A 67 3.81 -2.16 -19.78
CA PHE A 67 4.31 -2.20 -21.16
C PHE A 67 4.23 -0.85 -21.89
N ILE A 68 3.28 0.02 -21.54
CA ILE A 68 3.25 1.40 -22.01
C ILE A 68 4.45 2.19 -21.47
N ALA A 69 4.80 1.97 -20.19
CA ALA A 69 5.92 2.66 -19.55
C ALA A 69 7.29 2.11 -19.99
N ASP A 70 7.40 0.81 -20.22
CA ASP A 70 8.58 0.11 -20.72
C ASP A 70 8.16 -1.17 -21.48
N SER A 71 8.34 -1.17 -22.80
CA SER A 71 7.96 -2.29 -23.66
C SER A 71 8.74 -3.59 -23.39
N ASN A 72 9.88 -3.49 -22.68
CA ASN A 72 10.73 -4.63 -22.34
C ASN A 72 10.63 -5.03 -20.86
N TYR A 73 9.62 -4.53 -20.14
CA TYR A 73 9.45 -4.82 -18.72
C TYR A 73 9.31 -6.32 -18.46
N GLY A 74 10.21 -6.87 -17.63
CA GLY A 74 10.27 -8.30 -17.28
C GLY A 74 9.92 -8.65 -15.84
N GLY A 75 9.39 -7.67 -15.08
CA GLY A 75 9.05 -7.83 -13.66
C GLY A 75 7.62 -8.28 -13.39
N ARG A 76 7.19 -8.15 -12.13
CA ARG A 76 5.80 -8.42 -11.73
C ARG A 76 4.92 -7.19 -11.96
N PHE A 77 3.71 -7.40 -12.44
CA PHE A 77 2.72 -6.35 -12.65
C PHE A 77 1.92 -6.08 -11.37
N THR A 78 2.49 -5.29 -10.47
CA THR A 78 1.92 -5.03 -9.14
C THR A 78 1.08 -3.76 -9.09
N VAL A 79 0.18 -3.70 -8.11
CA VAL A 79 -0.48 -2.50 -7.61
C VAL A 79 0.02 -2.20 -6.19
N PRO A 80 0.07 -0.93 -5.74
CA PRO A 80 -0.40 0.28 -6.43
C PRO A 80 0.53 0.75 -7.55
N VAL A 81 0.00 1.54 -8.50
CA VAL A 81 0.79 2.23 -9.53
C VAL A 81 0.54 3.75 -9.47
N LEU A 82 1.57 4.51 -9.11
CA LEU A 82 1.58 5.96 -9.24
C LEU A 82 2.03 6.33 -10.67
N TRP A 83 1.17 7.01 -11.41
CA TRP A 83 1.34 7.28 -12.84
C TRP A 83 1.49 8.77 -13.13
N ASP A 84 2.46 9.13 -13.96
CA ASP A 84 2.61 10.48 -14.51
C ASP A 84 1.82 10.62 -15.81
N LYS A 85 0.73 11.39 -15.77
CA LYS A 85 -0.11 11.67 -16.94
C LYS A 85 0.60 12.50 -18.02
N LYS A 86 1.61 13.30 -17.65
CA LYS A 86 2.34 14.17 -18.59
C LYS A 86 3.41 13.42 -19.34
N LYS A 87 4.19 12.58 -18.64
CA LYS A 87 5.26 11.77 -19.24
C LYS A 87 4.80 10.41 -19.71
N ASN A 88 3.57 10.03 -19.40
CA ASN A 88 2.97 8.77 -19.78
C ASN A 88 3.78 7.55 -19.30
N THR A 89 4.19 7.58 -18.03
CA THR A 89 5.04 6.53 -17.43
C THR A 89 4.72 6.31 -15.95
N ILE A 90 5.25 5.22 -15.40
CA ILE A 90 5.15 4.90 -13.97
C ILE A 90 6.16 5.76 -13.21
N VAL A 91 5.68 6.50 -12.21
CA VAL A 91 6.55 7.23 -11.26
C VAL A 91 7.12 6.28 -10.23
N ASN A 92 6.25 5.45 -9.64
CA ASN A 92 6.60 4.53 -8.57
C ASN A 92 5.53 3.43 -8.42
N ASN A 93 5.93 2.22 -8.05
CA ASN A 93 5.05 1.09 -7.73
C ASN A 93 5.36 0.45 -6.36
N GLU A 94 6.19 1.08 -5.54
CA GLU A 94 6.53 0.67 -4.18
C GLU A 94 5.68 1.46 -3.17
N SER A 95 4.75 0.77 -2.52
CA SER A 95 3.77 1.38 -1.62
C SER A 95 4.40 2.22 -0.50
N SER A 96 5.55 1.78 0.03
CA SER A 96 6.24 2.46 1.13
C SER A 96 6.88 3.79 0.71
N GLU A 97 7.34 3.88 -0.53
CA GLU A 97 7.87 5.13 -1.08
C GLU A 97 6.72 6.06 -1.51
N ILE A 98 5.65 5.51 -2.09
CA ILE A 98 4.48 6.30 -2.50
C ILE A 98 3.85 7.03 -1.30
N ILE A 99 3.69 6.37 -0.15
CA ILE A 99 3.14 7.05 1.03
C ILE A 99 4.06 8.17 1.54
N ARG A 100 5.39 8.05 1.41
CA ARG A 100 6.33 9.11 1.77
C ARG A 100 6.29 10.27 0.76
N ILE A 101 6.09 9.99 -0.52
CA ILE A 101 5.80 11.02 -1.53
C ILE A 101 4.52 11.77 -1.15
N PHE A 102 3.42 11.06 -0.88
CA PHE A 102 2.15 11.69 -0.50
C PHE A 102 2.23 12.49 0.79
N ASN A 103 3.05 12.04 1.75
CA ASN A 103 3.22 12.69 3.05
C ASN A 103 3.71 14.14 2.94
N SER A 104 4.52 14.48 1.93
CA SER A 104 5.21 15.78 1.90
C SER A 104 5.23 16.49 0.55
N ALA A 105 5.22 15.79 -0.58
CA ALA A 105 5.46 16.39 -1.90
C ALA A 105 4.37 17.36 -2.38
N PHE A 106 3.21 17.36 -1.72
CA PHE A 106 2.05 18.16 -2.08
C PHE A 106 1.64 19.16 -0.99
N ASN A 107 2.43 19.32 0.08
CA ASN A 107 2.06 20.17 1.22
C ASN A 107 1.72 21.61 0.80
N ASP A 108 2.45 22.17 -0.18
CA ASP A 108 2.26 23.54 -0.64
C ASP A 108 0.97 23.75 -1.46
N VAL A 109 0.34 22.67 -1.92
CA VAL A 109 -0.87 22.72 -2.76
C VAL A 109 -2.11 22.14 -2.09
N ILE A 110 -1.98 21.58 -0.88
CA ILE A 110 -3.11 21.10 -0.09
C ILE A 110 -3.82 22.31 0.55
N PRO A 111 -5.11 22.56 0.25
CA PRO A 111 -5.81 23.75 0.78
C PRO A 111 -6.05 23.71 2.29
N ASN A 112 -6.23 22.50 2.85
CA ASN A 112 -6.50 22.34 4.28
C ASN A 112 -5.18 22.33 5.07
N ALA A 113 -4.96 23.35 5.89
CA ALA A 113 -3.72 23.50 6.67
C ALA A 113 -3.44 22.34 7.63
N ALA A 114 -4.47 21.71 8.20
CA ALA A 114 -4.27 20.55 9.09
C ALA A 114 -3.80 19.32 8.31
N GLN A 115 -4.37 19.07 7.12
CA GLN A 115 -3.93 17.97 6.25
C GLN A 115 -2.55 18.26 5.63
N ALA A 116 -2.27 19.51 5.25
CA ALA A 116 -0.96 19.94 4.78
C ALA A 116 0.12 19.77 5.86
N GLY A 117 -0.20 20.14 7.11
CA GLY A 117 0.69 20.03 8.27
C GLY A 117 0.81 18.65 8.88
N LEU A 118 -0.06 17.70 8.52
CA LEU A 118 0.05 16.30 8.97
C LEU A 118 1.34 15.67 8.41
N ASP A 119 2.19 15.17 9.31
CA ASP A 119 3.42 14.45 8.97
C ASP A 119 3.40 13.07 9.62
N LEU A 120 3.27 12.03 8.80
CA LEU A 120 3.26 10.62 9.21
C LEU A 120 4.67 10.03 9.38
N TYR A 121 5.72 10.80 9.04
CA TYR A 121 7.13 10.39 9.18
C TYR A 121 8.02 11.55 9.70
N PRO A 122 7.66 12.13 10.87
CA PRO A 122 8.31 13.32 11.39
C PRO A 122 9.73 13.00 11.87
N VAL A 123 10.65 13.95 11.65
CA VAL A 123 12.10 13.80 11.86
C VAL A 123 12.45 13.18 13.22
N HIS A 124 11.79 13.62 14.29
CA HIS A 124 12.08 13.19 15.66
C HIS A 124 11.60 11.76 15.99
N LEU A 125 10.79 11.12 15.15
CA LEU A 125 10.31 9.73 15.33
C LEU A 125 10.85 8.76 14.26
N ARG A 126 11.60 9.23 13.25
CA ARG A 126 11.97 8.40 12.10
C ARG A 126 12.70 7.11 12.48
N GLU A 127 13.66 7.18 13.37
CA GLU A 127 14.42 6.01 13.83
C GLU A 127 13.48 4.96 14.45
N GLN A 128 12.58 5.39 15.35
CA GLN A 128 11.61 4.49 15.97
C GLN A 128 10.61 3.92 14.95
N ILE A 129 10.16 4.74 14.00
CA ILE A 129 9.26 4.30 12.92
C ILE A 129 9.96 3.25 12.04
N ASP A 130 11.20 3.50 11.65
CA ASP A 130 11.97 2.59 10.81
C ASP A 130 12.27 1.27 11.55
N ASP A 131 12.62 1.33 12.83
CA ASP A 131 12.79 0.15 13.68
C ASP A 131 11.52 -0.69 13.76
N VAL A 132 10.37 -0.04 13.98
CA VAL A 132 9.07 -0.70 14.01
C VAL A 132 8.74 -1.35 12.67
N ASN A 133 8.91 -0.60 11.58
CA ASN A 133 8.69 -1.09 10.22
C ASN A 133 9.61 -2.25 9.84
N ALA A 134 10.85 -2.26 10.35
CA ALA A 134 11.86 -3.26 10.01
C ALA A 134 11.49 -4.67 10.48
N TRP A 135 10.77 -4.80 11.60
CA TRP A 135 10.25 -6.11 12.03
C TRP A 135 8.81 -6.34 11.57
N ILE A 136 7.91 -5.34 11.60
CA ILE A 136 6.51 -5.52 11.15
C ILE A 136 6.45 -6.00 9.70
N TYR A 137 7.32 -5.49 8.82
CA TYR A 137 7.29 -5.87 7.41
C TYR A 137 7.56 -7.38 7.19
N PRO A 138 8.73 -7.94 7.56
CA PRO A 138 9.06 -9.33 7.26
C PRO A 138 8.25 -10.34 8.10
N THR A 139 7.89 -10.01 9.34
CA THR A 139 7.26 -10.99 10.26
C THR A 139 5.74 -10.94 10.25
N LEU A 140 5.14 -9.80 9.90
CA LEU A 140 3.67 -9.65 9.91
C LEU A 140 3.12 -9.33 8.52
N ASN A 141 3.47 -8.17 7.94
CA ASN A 141 2.93 -7.76 6.64
C ASN A 141 3.21 -8.81 5.56
N ASN A 142 4.47 -9.19 5.37
CA ASN A 142 4.86 -10.25 4.45
C ASN A 142 4.76 -11.64 5.09
N GLY A 143 4.78 -11.72 6.43
CA GLY A 143 4.68 -12.97 7.18
C GLY A 143 3.39 -13.75 6.88
N VAL A 144 2.25 -13.06 6.82
CA VAL A 144 0.96 -13.70 6.48
C VAL A 144 0.95 -14.27 5.07
N TYR A 145 1.61 -13.62 4.10
CA TYR A 145 1.77 -14.15 2.74
C TYR A 145 2.73 -15.35 2.72
N ARG A 146 3.83 -15.29 3.48
CA ARG A 146 4.76 -16.42 3.63
C ARG A 146 4.06 -17.65 4.20
N ALA A 147 3.21 -17.47 5.21
CA ALA A 147 2.43 -18.55 5.79
C ALA A 147 1.39 -19.07 4.80
N GLY A 148 0.57 -18.18 4.21
CA GLY A 148 -0.53 -18.55 3.32
C GLY A 148 -0.08 -19.18 1.99
N PHE A 149 1.13 -18.88 1.50
CA PHE A 149 1.69 -19.44 0.27
C PHE A 149 2.80 -20.47 0.51
N ALA A 150 3.00 -20.92 1.74
CA ALA A 150 3.96 -21.98 2.03
C ALA A 150 3.58 -23.28 1.32
N THR A 151 4.56 -23.92 0.69
CA THR A 151 4.39 -25.20 -0.02
C THR A 151 4.87 -26.41 0.79
N THR A 152 5.45 -26.17 1.98
CA THR A 152 5.88 -27.21 2.93
C THR A 152 5.38 -26.88 4.34
N GLN A 153 5.12 -27.93 5.12
CA GLN A 153 4.68 -27.79 6.52
C GLN A 153 5.68 -26.99 7.37
N GLU A 154 6.97 -27.28 7.22
CA GLU A 154 8.04 -26.60 7.96
C GLU A 154 8.08 -25.09 7.65
N ALA A 155 7.94 -24.71 6.37
CA ALA A 155 7.90 -23.30 5.98
C ALA A 155 6.66 -22.58 6.52
N TYR A 156 5.51 -23.27 6.50
CA TYR A 156 4.26 -22.78 7.09
C TYR A 156 4.41 -22.56 8.60
N GLU A 157 4.84 -23.58 9.35
CA GLU A 157 4.96 -23.55 10.81
C GLU A 157 5.90 -22.42 11.26
N LYS A 158 7.04 -22.28 10.59
CA LYS A 158 7.96 -21.17 10.86
C LYS A 158 7.30 -19.81 10.62
N ALA A 159 6.64 -19.64 9.47
CA ALA A 159 6.04 -18.35 9.12
C ALA A 159 4.85 -17.98 10.01
N VAL A 160 4.01 -18.94 10.40
CA VAL A 160 2.87 -18.67 11.28
C VAL A 160 3.32 -18.36 12.71
N ILE A 161 4.36 -19.02 13.23
CA ILE A 161 4.96 -18.66 14.52
C ILE A 161 5.51 -17.24 14.48
N ASP A 162 6.29 -16.88 13.43
CA ASP A 162 6.81 -15.51 13.24
C ASP A 162 5.67 -14.45 13.28
N VAL A 163 4.51 -14.77 12.70
CA VAL A 163 3.33 -13.87 12.68
C VAL A 163 2.74 -13.69 14.06
N PHE A 164 2.50 -14.77 14.82
CA PHE A 164 1.93 -14.67 16.16
C PHE A 164 2.89 -14.00 17.15
N ASP A 165 4.19 -14.30 17.09
CA ASP A 165 5.20 -13.61 17.90
C ASP A 165 5.23 -12.10 17.61
N ALA A 166 5.04 -11.72 16.34
CA ALA A 166 4.95 -10.31 15.95
C ALA A 166 3.67 -9.64 16.49
N LEU A 167 2.52 -10.32 16.46
CA LEU A 167 1.26 -9.83 17.03
C LEU A 167 1.37 -9.65 18.56
N ASP A 168 1.96 -10.61 19.27
CA ASP A 168 2.24 -10.49 20.70
C ASP A 168 3.16 -9.30 21.02
N LYS A 169 4.12 -9.03 20.14
CA LYS A 169 4.99 -7.85 20.27
C LYS A 169 4.21 -6.55 20.02
N VAL A 170 3.34 -6.51 19.01
CA VAL A 170 2.44 -5.36 18.75
C VAL A 170 1.58 -5.08 19.99
N GLU A 171 0.93 -6.10 20.54
CA GLU A 171 0.08 -5.99 21.73
C GLU A 171 0.84 -5.37 22.91
N LYS A 172 2.05 -5.88 23.20
CA LYS A 172 2.93 -5.35 24.25
C LYS A 172 3.32 -3.89 24.02
N VAL A 173 3.57 -3.50 22.76
CA VAL A 173 3.92 -2.10 22.41
C VAL A 173 2.74 -1.17 22.65
N LEU A 174 1.51 -1.62 22.39
CA LEU A 174 0.28 -0.83 22.48
C LEU A 174 -0.33 -0.79 23.90
N VAL A 175 0.24 -1.48 24.89
CA VAL A 175 -0.24 -1.40 26.28
C VAL A 175 -0.16 0.06 26.77
N GLY A 176 -1.34 0.66 26.98
CA GLY A 176 -1.47 2.05 27.43
C GLY A 176 -1.14 3.10 26.37
N LYS A 177 -1.14 2.75 25.08
CA LYS A 177 -0.90 3.66 23.96
C LYS A 177 -1.94 3.50 22.87
N ASP A 178 -2.25 4.60 22.20
CA ASP A 178 -3.16 4.60 21.04
C ASP A 178 -2.43 4.34 19.71
N TYR A 179 -1.10 4.49 19.68
CA TYR A 179 -0.25 4.38 18.48
C TYR A 179 1.06 3.62 18.77
N LEU A 180 1.67 3.07 17.72
CA LEU A 180 2.90 2.27 17.82
C LEU A 180 4.12 3.10 18.26
N VAL A 181 4.20 4.36 17.81
CA VAL A 181 5.36 5.23 18.02
C VAL A 181 4.91 6.60 18.48
N GLY A 182 5.40 7.03 19.65
CA GLY A 182 4.96 8.27 20.29
C GLY A 182 3.47 8.26 20.63
N ASP A 183 2.89 9.46 20.69
CA ASP A 183 1.46 9.68 21.00
C ASP A 183 0.70 10.23 19.77
N THR A 184 1.14 9.85 18.57
CA THR A 184 0.57 10.33 17.30
C THR A 184 0.52 9.23 16.25
N LEU A 185 -0.42 9.34 15.31
CA LEU A 185 -0.48 8.47 14.13
C LEU A 185 0.78 8.66 13.25
N THR A 186 1.40 7.55 12.84
CA THR A 186 2.56 7.50 11.95
C THR A 186 2.33 6.55 10.77
N GLU A 187 3.26 6.52 9.81
CA GLU A 187 3.23 5.53 8.73
C GLU A 187 3.36 4.09 9.23
N ALA A 188 3.94 3.85 10.41
CA ALA A 188 4.03 2.52 11.01
C ALA A 188 2.63 1.97 11.33
N ASP A 189 1.75 2.81 11.89
CA ASP A 189 0.38 2.45 12.23
C ASP A 189 -0.42 2.13 10.96
N VAL A 190 -0.29 2.95 9.91
CA VAL A 190 -0.92 2.70 8.61
C VAL A 190 -0.46 1.37 8.02
N ARG A 191 0.84 1.08 8.10
CA ARG A 191 1.44 -0.15 7.57
C ARG A 191 1.03 -1.40 8.35
N LEU A 192 0.84 -1.28 9.67
CA LEU A 192 0.29 -2.35 10.51
C LEU A 192 -1.18 -2.58 10.19
N TRP A 193 -1.98 -1.50 10.21
CA TRP A 193 -3.44 -1.55 10.12
C TRP A 193 -3.94 -2.27 8.88
N VAL A 194 -3.30 -2.04 7.72
CA VAL A 194 -3.71 -2.69 6.47
C VAL A 194 -3.61 -4.22 6.50
N THR A 195 -2.74 -4.78 7.36
CA THR A 195 -2.64 -6.22 7.58
C THR A 195 -3.60 -6.67 8.67
N THR A 196 -3.63 -6.01 9.83
CA THR A 196 -4.48 -6.43 10.95
C THR A 196 -5.97 -6.39 10.62
N ALA A 197 -6.40 -5.40 9.84
CA ALA A 197 -7.79 -5.29 9.35
C ALA A 197 -8.21 -6.38 8.35
N ARG A 198 -7.29 -7.28 7.93
CA ARG A 198 -7.55 -8.37 6.97
C ARG A 198 -7.33 -9.77 7.54
N ILE A 199 -6.86 -9.88 8.78
CA ILE A 199 -6.63 -11.16 9.46
C ILE A 199 -7.60 -11.40 10.63
N LEU A 200 -8.39 -10.38 10.98
CA LEU A 200 -9.55 -10.45 11.87
C LEU A 200 -10.81 -10.68 11.04
#